data_AF-A0A8J2SY23-F1
#
_entry.id   AF-A0A8J2SY23-F1
#
_cell.length_a   1.000
_cell.length_b   1.000
_cell.length_c   1.000
_cell.angle_alpha   90.00
_cell.angle_beta   90.00
_cell.angle_gamma   90.00
#
_symmetry.space_group_name_H-M   'P 1'
#
loop_
_entity.id
_entity.type
_entity.pdbx_description
1 polymer ?
#
loop_
_entity_poly.entity_id
_entity_poly.type
_entity_poly.pdbx_seq_one_letter_code
_entity_poly.pdbx_strand_id
1 'polypeptide(L)'
;MSMGGALGKFIAADAEVGLAVKVYHRVNLALLGATPVALATDNTFLSFPVDMGLAIMFPLHGHIGMNYVITDYVPKLFSKAAVGPARAVMVGVTGFTMLGLTKLNVEGPGITGTLKALWRKE
;
A
#
# COMPACT_ATOMS: atom_id res chain seq x y z
N MET A 1 -4.98 -26.13 -4.66
CA MET A 1 -5.07 -25.66 -6.06
C MET A 1 -3.92 -24.70 -6.28
N SER A 2 -3.05 -24.98 -7.25
CA SER A 2 -1.88 -24.14 -7.56
C SER A 2 -2.36 -22.79 -8.09
N MET A 3 -2.25 -21.72 -7.29
CA MET A 3 -2.37 -20.36 -7.80
C MET A 3 -1.04 -19.97 -8.50
N GLY A 4 -0.68 -20.67 -9.57
CA GLY A 4 0.62 -20.55 -10.25
C GLY A 4 0.80 -19.31 -11.13
N GLY A 5 0.08 -18.23 -10.90
CA GLY A 5 0.08 -17.02 -11.75
C GLY A 5 0.38 -15.73 -10.99
N ALA A 6 0.51 -14.61 -11.72
CA ALA A 6 0.79 -13.29 -11.13
C ALA A 6 -0.22 -12.89 -10.05
N LEU A 7 -1.51 -13.22 -10.24
CA LEU A 7 -2.55 -13.00 -9.24
C LEU A 7 -2.34 -13.82 -7.96
N GLY A 8 -1.90 -15.07 -8.09
CA GLY A 8 -1.55 -15.91 -6.94
C GLY A 8 -0.40 -15.35 -6.13
N LYS A 9 0.63 -14.87 -6.84
CA LYS A 9 1.78 -14.20 -6.23
C LYS A 9 1.40 -12.88 -5.57
N PHE A 10 0.43 -12.15 -6.12
CA PHE A 10 -0.09 -10.94 -5.51
C PHE A 10 -0.89 -11.26 -4.24
N ILE A 11 -1.82 -12.23 -4.29
CA ILE A 11 -2.60 -12.67 -3.13
C ILE A 11 -1.68 -13.17 -2.00
N ALA A 12 -0.64 -13.92 -2.32
CA ALA A 12 0.33 -14.46 -1.36
C ALA A 12 1.67 -13.71 -1.42
N ALA A 13 1.64 -12.39 -1.25
CA ALA A 13 2.79 -11.52 -1.49
C ALA A 13 4.01 -11.78 -0.59
N ASP A 14 3.83 -12.48 0.53
CA ASP A 14 4.88 -12.87 1.47
C ASP A 14 5.45 -14.28 1.22
N ALA A 15 4.78 -15.10 0.40
CA ALA A 15 5.07 -16.52 0.27
C ALA A 15 6.31 -16.85 -0.58
N GLU A 16 6.82 -15.89 -1.36
CA GLU A 16 8.01 -16.07 -2.20
C GLU A 16 9.20 -15.25 -1.67
N VAL A 17 10.37 -15.89 -1.51
CA VAL A 17 11.68 -15.26 -1.19
C VAL A 17 12.24 -14.47 -2.40
N GLY A 18 11.40 -14.08 -3.35
CA GLY A 18 11.78 -13.64 -4.70
C GLY A 18 11.36 -12.21 -5.04
N LEU A 19 10.55 -12.08 -6.09
CA LEU A 19 10.21 -10.79 -6.70
C LEU A 19 9.43 -9.87 -5.74
N ALA A 20 8.48 -10.40 -4.97
CA ALA A 20 7.65 -9.61 -4.06
C ALA A 20 8.47 -8.93 -2.96
N VAL A 21 9.42 -9.66 -2.36
CA VAL A 21 10.36 -9.10 -1.36
C VAL A 21 11.25 -8.01 -1.98
N LYS A 22 11.74 -8.21 -3.22
CA LYS A 22 12.53 -7.18 -3.93
C LYS A 22 11.70 -5.93 -4.22
N VAL A 23 10.45 -6.11 -4.67
CA VAL A 23 9.50 -5.00 -4.87
C VAL A 23 9.26 -4.28 -3.55
N TYR A 24 9.03 -5.02 -2.46
CA TYR A 24 8.82 -4.45 -1.14
C TYR A 24 9.99 -3.57 -0.69
N HIS A 25 11.23 -4.05 -0.79
CA HIS A 25 12.40 -3.24 -0.42
C HIS A 25 12.55 -1.99 -1.31
N ARG A 26 12.29 -2.10 -2.62
CA ARG A 26 12.33 -0.94 -3.52
C ARG A 26 11.25 0.08 -3.19
N VAL A 27 10.03 -0.36 -2.90
CA VAL A 27 8.93 0.50 -2.45
C VAL A 27 9.29 1.16 -1.11
N ASN A 28 9.90 0.45 -0.17
CA ASN A 28 10.34 1.01 1.11
C ASN A 28 11.39 2.12 0.90
N LEU A 29 12.39 1.89 0.06
CA LEU A 29 13.40 2.90 -0.26
C LEU A 29 12.80 4.09 -1.02
N ALA A 30 11.88 3.84 -1.94
CA ALA A 30 11.17 4.90 -2.65
C ALA A 30 10.33 5.74 -1.69
N LEU A 31 9.58 5.11 -0.79
CA LEU A 31 8.79 5.79 0.23
C LEU A 31 9.67 6.57 1.21
N LEU A 32 10.81 6.02 1.63
CA LEU A 32 11.78 6.71 2.48
C LEU A 32 12.20 8.06 1.88
N GLY A 33 12.46 8.09 0.56
CA GLY A 33 12.79 9.33 -0.15
C GLY A 33 11.57 10.19 -0.45
N ALA A 34 10.44 9.59 -0.79
CA ALA A 34 9.21 10.29 -1.16
C ALA A 34 8.58 11.01 0.05
N THR A 35 8.70 10.49 1.27
CA THR A 35 8.13 11.11 2.46
C THR A 35 8.64 12.54 2.71
N PRO A 36 9.96 12.82 2.80
CA PRO A 36 10.44 14.20 2.96
C PRO A 36 10.13 15.07 1.73
N VAL A 37 10.14 14.51 0.51
CA VAL A 37 9.75 15.24 -0.70
C VAL A 37 8.29 15.69 -0.60
N ALA A 38 7.38 14.78 -0.23
CA ALA A 38 5.95 15.07 -0.06
C ALA A 38 5.69 16.16 0.98
N LEU A 39 6.50 16.22 2.04
CA LEU A 39 6.44 17.30 3.02
C LEU A 39 6.97 18.63 2.48
N ALA A 40 7.89 18.62 1.52
CA ALA A 40 8.51 19.83 0.97
C ALA A 40 7.79 20.39 -0.27
N THR A 41 7.04 19.57 -1.01
CA THR A 41 6.48 19.94 -2.32
C THR A 41 5.00 20.31 -2.30
N ASP A 42 4.42 20.74 -1.18
CA ASP A 42 2.99 21.08 -1.13
C ASP A 42 2.65 22.35 -1.91
N ASN A 43 1.45 22.40 -2.49
CA ASN A 43 0.97 23.52 -3.31
C ASN A 43 1.91 23.90 -4.47
N THR A 44 2.67 22.92 -4.98
CA THR A 44 3.52 23.07 -6.17
C THR A 44 3.01 22.18 -7.28
N PHE A 45 3.47 22.41 -8.52
CA PHE A 45 3.16 21.51 -9.63
C PHE A 45 3.67 20.07 -9.40
N LEU A 46 4.59 19.86 -8.45
CA LEU A 46 5.10 18.54 -8.06
C LEU A 46 4.19 17.81 -7.06
N SER A 47 3.24 18.49 -6.40
CA SER A 47 2.35 17.84 -5.43
C SER A 47 1.55 16.70 -6.07
N PHE A 48 0.98 16.93 -7.25
CA PHE A 48 0.15 15.94 -7.94
C PHE A 48 0.90 14.65 -8.32
N PRO A 49 2.07 14.68 -9.02
CA PRO A 49 2.79 13.45 -9.33
C PRO A 49 3.34 12.74 -8.07
N VAL A 50 3.72 13.48 -7.04
CA VAL A 50 4.11 12.90 -5.75
C VAL A 50 2.94 12.17 -5.11
N ASP A 51 1.78 12.82 -5.01
CA ASP A 51 0.56 12.26 -4.44
C ASP A 51 0.09 11.03 -5.22
N MET A 52 0.13 11.05 -6.55
CA MET A 52 -0.15 9.88 -7.41
C MET A 52 0.78 8.71 -7.09
N GLY A 53 2.08 8.97 -6.92
CA GLY A 53 3.04 7.95 -6.52
C GLY A 53 2.71 7.36 -5.15
N LEU A 54 2.39 8.22 -4.17
CA LEU A 54 2.01 7.80 -2.82
C LEU A 54 0.72 6.97 -2.79
N ALA A 55 -0.28 7.29 -3.63
CA ALA A 55 -1.53 6.54 -3.75
C ALA A 55 -1.32 5.07 -4.17
N ILE A 56 -0.21 4.76 -4.83
CA ILE A 56 0.15 3.40 -5.23
C ILE A 56 1.14 2.78 -4.24
N MET A 57 2.20 3.52 -3.89
CA MET A 57 3.29 2.99 -3.07
C MET A 57 2.84 2.71 -1.63
N PHE A 58 2.00 3.55 -1.01
CA PHE A 58 1.52 3.29 0.35
C PHE A 58 0.67 2.01 0.43
N PRO A 59 -0.36 1.81 -0.41
CA PRO A 59 -1.13 0.57 -0.34
C PRO A 59 -0.31 -0.66 -0.75
N LEU A 60 0.65 -0.53 -1.67
CA LEU A 60 1.52 -1.65 -2.04
C LEU A 60 2.47 -2.05 -0.91
N HIS A 61 3.07 -1.08 -0.21
CA HIS A 61 3.83 -1.33 1.02
C HIS A 61 2.97 -2.02 2.07
N GLY A 62 1.78 -1.48 2.33
CA GLY A 62 0.82 -2.05 3.27
C GLY A 62 0.38 -3.46 2.90
N HIS A 63 0.12 -3.73 1.62
CA HIS A 63 -0.33 -5.03 1.13
C HIS A 63 0.68 -6.13 1.42
N ILE A 64 1.95 -5.91 1.09
CA ILE A 64 3.00 -6.90 1.31
C ILE A 64 3.28 -7.05 2.82
N GLY A 65 3.40 -5.93 3.54
CA GLY A 65 3.59 -5.93 5.00
C GLY A 65 2.49 -6.68 5.75
N MET A 66 1.23 -6.43 5.40
CA MET A 66 0.09 -7.10 6.03
C MET A 66 -0.02 -8.58 5.67
N ASN A 67 0.48 -9.01 4.51
CA ASN A 67 0.56 -10.43 4.20
C ASN A 67 1.50 -11.18 5.17
N TYR A 68 2.62 -10.57 5.58
CA TYR A 68 3.46 -11.12 6.65
C TYR A 68 2.70 -11.23 7.98
N VAL A 69 1.98 -10.16 8.37
CA VAL A 69 1.14 -10.17 9.59
C VAL A 69 0.07 -11.26 9.52
N ILE A 70 -0.60 -11.42 8.37
CA ILE A 70 -1.61 -12.45 8.16
C ILE A 70 -1.00 -13.84 8.36
N THR A 71 0.17 -14.09 7.78
CA THR A 71 0.88 -15.37 7.91
C THR A 71 1.27 -15.67 9.35
N ASP A 72 1.72 -14.66 10.10
CA ASP A 72 2.19 -14.83 11.46
C ASP A 72 1.05 -15.05 12.47
N TYR A 73 -0.11 -14.43 12.26
CA TYR A 73 -1.16 -14.34 13.29
C TYR A 73 -2.49 -15.00 12.94
N VAL A 74 -2.92 -15.05 11.68
CA VAL A 74 -4.23 -15.64 11.32
C VAL A 74 -4.31 -17.14 11.67
N PRO A 75 -3.27 -17.97 11.45
CA PRO A 75 -3.30 -19.36 11.88
C PRO A 75 -3.42 -19.55 13.40
N LYS A 76 -2.88 -18.61 14.18
CA LYS A 76 -2.84 -18.65 15.65
C LYS A 76 -4.15 -18.17 16.28
N LEU A 77 -4.75 -17.13 15.71
CA LEU A 77 -5.97 -16.50 16.23
C LEU A 77 -7.26 -17.15 15.71
N PHE A 78 -7.21 -17.73 14.51
CA PHE A 78 -8.38 -18.32 13.86
C PHE A 78 -8.11 -19.76 13.43
N SER A 79 -7.54 -19.97 12.24
CA SER A 79 -7.16 -21.28 11.74
C SER A 79 -6.26 -21.15 10.50
N LYS A 80 -5.53 -22.22 10.15
CA LYS A 80 -4.76 -22.27 8.89
C LYS A 80 -5.64 -22.10 7.65
N ALA A 81 -6.88 -22.56 7.70
CA ALA A 81 -7.82 -22.44 6.59
C ALA A 81 -8.25 -20.98 6.34
N ALA A 82 -8.20 -20.12 7.37
CA ALA A 82 -8.58 -18.72 7.26
C ALA A 82 -7.55 -17.83 6.56
N VAL A 83 -6.32 -18.31 6.34
CA VAL A 83 -5.24 -17.52 5.70
C VAL A 83 -5.60 -17.08 4.29
N GLY A 84 -6.09 -18.01 3.46
CA GLY A 84 -6.48 -17.71 2.08
C GLY A 84 -7.57 -16.62 1.98
N PRO A 85 -8.70 -16.77 2.70
CA PRO A 85 -9.73 -15.73 2.80
C PRO A 85 -9.21 -14.39 3.32
N ALA A 86 -8.37 -14.39 4.37
CA ALA A 86 -7.81 -13.15 4.92
C ALA A 86 -6.96 -12.39 3.88
N ARG A 87 -6.14 -13.11 3.11
CA ARG A 87 -5.35 -12.54 2.00
C ARG A 87 -6.22 -12.00 0.87
N ALA A 88 -7.32 -12.68 0.53
CA ALA A 88 -8.27 -12.19 -0.46
C ALA A 88 -8.95 -10.88 -0.01
N VAL A 89 -9.34 -10.78 1.26
CA VAL A 89 -9.84 -9.52 1.85
C VAL A 89 -8.77 -8.42 1.77
N MET A 90 -7.51 -8.76 2.07
CA MET A 90 -6.40 -7.80 1.98
C MET A 90 -6.22 -7.25 0.56
N VAL A 91 -6.39 -8.06 -0.48
CA VAL A 91 -6.41 -7.59 -1.88
C VAL A 91 -7.53 -6.57 -2.09
N GLY A 92 -8.74 -6.87 -1.61
CA GLY A 92 -9.89 -5.96 -1.71
C GLY A 92 -9.64 -4.62 -1.02
N VAL A 93 -9.14 -4.66 0.23
CA VAL A 93 -8.76 -3.45 0.97
C VAL A 93 -7.69 -2.66 0.22
N THR A 94 -6.66 -3.33 -0.30
CA THR A 94 -5.57 -2.68 -1.03
C THR A 94 -6.08 -1.95 -2.27
N GLY A 95 -6.90 -2.61 -3.09
CA GLY A 95 -7.49 -2.00 -4.27
C GLY A 95 -8.43 -0.85 -3.93
N PHE A 96 -9.28 -1.01 -2.91
CA PHE A 96 -10.17 0.05 -2.46
C PHE A 96 -9.41 1.27 -1.94
N THR A 97 -8.34 1.06 -1.18
CA THR A 97 -7.48 2.16 -0.72
C THR A 97 -6.78 2.85 -1.89
N MET A 98 -6.23 2.12 -2.86
CA MET A 98 -5.62 2.73 -4.06
C MET A 98 -6.63 3.61 -4.81
N LEU A 99 -7.86 3.12 -5.02
CA LEU A 99 -8.92 3.88 -5.68
C LEU A 99 -9.33 5.13 -4.89
N GLY A 100 -9.50 4.99 -3.57
CA GLY A 100 -9.85 6.11 -2.69
C GLY A 100 -8.78 7.19 -2.66
N LEU A 101 -7.51 6.81 -2.58
CA LEU A 101 -6.38 7.75 -2.62
C LEU A 101 -6.22 8.39 -4.01
N THR A 102 -6.43 7.63 -5.08
CA THR A 102 -6.42 8.18 -6.45
C THR A 102 -7.53 9.21 -6.62
N LYS A 103 -8.74 8.90 -6.16
CA LYS A 103 -9.87 9.85 -6.16
C LYS A 103 -9.53 11.12 -5.36
N LEU A 104 -8.96 10.96 -4.15
CA LEU A 104 -8.55 12.10 -3.30
C LEU A 104 -7.56 13.03 -4.02
N ASN A 105 -6.69 12.48 -4.84
CA ASN A 105 -5.67 13.22 -5.57
C ASN A 105 -6.18 13.85 -6.89
N VAL A 106 -7.21 13.28 -7.52
CA VAL A 106 -7.79 13.79 -8.77
C VAL A 106 -8.90 14.80 -8.51
N GLU A 107 -9.78 14.51 -7.55
CA GLU A 107 -10.98 15.31 -7.26
C GLU A 107 -10.87 16.13 -5.98
N GLY A 108 -9.84 15.88 -5.16
CA GLY A 108 -9.66 16.52 -3.86
C GLY A 108 -8.33 17.27 -3.74
N PRO A 109 -7.96 17.68 -2.52
CA PRO A 109 -6.73 18.44 -2.26
C PRO A 109 -5.45 17.58 -2.31
N GLY A 110 -5.54 16.29 -2.64
CA GLY A 110 -4.41 15.36 -2.62
C GLY A 110 -3.99 14.91 -1.23
N ILE A 111 -3.16 13.86 -1.18
CA ILE A 111 -2.65 13.27 0.08
C ILE A 111 -1.87 14.32 0.87
N THR A 112 -0.91 15.00 0.24
CA THR A 112 -0.08 16.02 0.90
C THR A 112 -0.89 17.22 1.36
N GLY A 113 -1.79 17.73 0.52
CA GLY A 113 -2.68 18.83 0.85
C GLY A 113 -3.62 18.50 2.01
N THR A 114 -4.19 17.29 2.02
CA THR A 114 -5.03 16.79 3.12
C THR A 114 -4.26 16.71 4.43
N LEU A 115 -3.05 16.11 4.42
CA LEU A 115 -2.22 15.97 5.61
C LEU A 115 -1.85 17.33 6.20
N LYS A 116 -1.46 18.29 5.36
CA LYS A 116 -1.11 19.64 5.83
C LYS A 116 -2.33 20.43 6.30
N ALA A 117 -3.48 20.24 5.68
CA ALA A 117 -4.73 20.82 6.18
C ALA A 117 -5.05 20.31 7.58
N LEU A 118 -4.83 19.02 7.86
CA LEU A 118 -5.01 18.45 9.19
C LEU A 118 -4.04 19.03 10.24
N TRP A 119 -2.84 19.46 9.83
CA TRP A 119 -1.82 20.02 10.74
C TRP A 119 -1.89 21.54 10.93
N ARG A 120 -2.60 22.28 10.07
CA ARG A 120 -2.81 23.70 10.30
C ARG A 120 -3.76 23.87 11.49
N LYS A 121 -3.32 24.62 12.50
CA LYS A 121 -4.26 25.25 13.44
C LYS A 121 -5.05 26.28 12.64
N GLU A 122 -6.36 26.34 12.89
CA GLU A 122 -7.30 27.26 12.23
C GLU A 122 -6.73 28.67 12.02
#